data_AF-A0A0J0YM31-F1
#
_entry.id   AF-A0A0J0YM31-F1
#
_cell.length_a   1.000
_cell.length_b   1.000
_cell.length_c   1.000
_cell.angle_alpha   90.00
_cell.angle_beta   90.00
_cell.angle_gamma   90.00
#
_symmetry.space_group_name_H-M   'P 1'
#
loop_
_entity.id
_entity.type
_entity.pdbx_description
1 polymer ?
#
loop_
_entity_poly.entity_id
_entity_poly.type
_entity_poly.pdbx_seq_one_letter_code
_entity_poly.pdbx_strand_id
1 'polypeptide(L)'
;MHKPKTPEDLENEIYSSVNKLSQIGNLRVRQLIKVISDTNDEIIIEGILKVFEGKNNRTTIYEDQKNAGLILKTLNPKTKMSAESILHRVLENWNKSVEELPFWLRENYGNETLKRTIIAIENQKLSTIEEDKLQTLKWWLGIKI
;
A
#
# COMPACT_ATOMS: atom_id res chain seq x y z
N MET A 1 -6.63 -17.63 -13.77
CA MET A 1 -6.83 -16.50 -12.82
C MET A 1 -7.77 -15.53 -13.52
N HIS A 2 -8.83 -15.09 -12.84
CA HIS A 2 -9.81 -14.18 -13.42
C HIS A 2 -9.33 -12.73 -13.23
N LYS A 3 -9.73 -11.81 -14.12
CA LYS A 3 -9.42 -10.39 -13.97
C LYS A 3 -10.29 -9.80 -12.85
N PRO A 4 -9.70 -9.26 -11.76
CA PRO A 4 -10.44 -8.51 -10.75
C PRO A 4 -11.26 -7.39 -11.37
N LYS A 5 -12.53 -7.26 -10.97
CA LYS A 5 -13.42 -6.19 -11.43
C LYS A 5 -13.76 -5.19 -10.33
N THR A 6 -13.55 -5.57 -9.06
CA THR A 6 -13.77 -4.69 -7.91
C THR A 6 -12.52 -4.65 -7.01
N PRO A 7 -12.44 -3.66 -6.10
CA PRO A 7 -11.39 -3.62 -5.08
C PRO A 7 -11.32 -4.90 -4.24
N GLU A 8 -12.47 -5.48 -3.87
CA GLU A 8 -12.55 -6.72 -3.11
C GLU A 8 -12.03 -7.93 -3.90
N ASP A 9 -12.30 -7.99 -5.21
CA ASP A 9 -11.74 -9.03 -6.06
C ASP A 9 -10.21 -8.96 -6.05
N LEU A 10 -9.65 -7.75 -6.13
CA LEU A 10 -8.20 -7.55 -6.16
C LEU A 10 -7.56 -7.88 -4.81
N GLU A 11 -8.14 -7.41 -3.71
CA GLU A 11 -7.72 -7.77 -2.36
C GLU A 11 -7.66 -9.30 -2.20
N ASN A 12 -8.73 -10.00 -2.60
CA ASN A 12 -8.80 -11.46 -2.52
C ASN A 12 -7.76 -12.16 -3.41
N GLU A 13 -7.49 -11.65 -4.61
CA GLU A 13 -6.45 -12.20 -5.48
C GLU A 13 -5.03 -11.96 -4.91
N ILE A 14 -4.79 -10.85 -4.20
CA ILE A 14 -3.52 -10.60 -3.50
C ILE A 14 -3.34 -11.62 -2.37
N TYR A 15 -4.35 -11.81 -1.50
CA TYR A 15 -4.29 -12.84 -0.45
C TYR A 15 -4.13 -14.25 -1.01
N SER A 16 -4.84 -14.55 -2.10
CA SER A 16 -4.71 -15.83 -2.81
C SER A 16 -3.33 -16.04 -3.43
N SER A 17 -2.63 -14.95 -3.77
CA SER A 17 -1.25 -14.99 -4.25
C SER A 17 -0.29 -15.41 -3.13
N VAL A 18 -0.48 -14.88 -1.92
CA VAL A 18 0.32 -15.23 -0.74
C VAL A 18 0.08 -16.66 -0.27
N ASN A 19 -1.16 -17.11 -0.24
CA ASN A 19 -1.49 -18.49 0.16
C ASN A 19 -0.79 -19.56 -0.70
N LYS A 20 -0.40 -19.21 -1.93
CA LYS A 20 0.30 -20.10 -2.86
C LYS A 20 1.81 -19.83 -2.95
N LEU A 21 2.34 -18.91 -2.13
CA LEU A 21 3.74 -18.50 -2.17
C LEU A 21 4.70 -19.68 -1.94
N SER A 22 4.37 -20.59 -1.02
CA SER A 22 5.18 -21.78 -0.75
C SER A 22 5.20 -22.80 -1.90
N GLN A 23 4.19 -22.77 -2.78
CA GLN A 23 4.03 -23.74 -3.87
C GLN A 23 4.62 -23.24 -5.19
N ILE A 24 4.38 -21.96 -5.52
CA ILE A 24 4.70 -21.39 -6.83
C ILE A 24 5.45 -20.06 -6.75
N GLY A 25 5.88 -19.66 -5.54
CA GLY A 25 6.63 -18.43 -5.30
C GLY A 25 5.90 -17.20 -5.83
N ASN A 26 6.69 -16.26 -6.38
CA ASN A 26 6.19 -14.98 -6.87
C ASN A 26 5.52 -15.06 -8.26
N LEU A 27 5.33 -16.26 -8.83
CA LEU A 27 4.73 -16.40 -10.16
C LEU A 27 3.31 -15.83 -10.21
N ARG A 28 2.54 -16.05 -9.15
CA ARG A 28 1.12 -15.66 -9.11
C ARG A 28 0.93 -14.15 -9.06
N VAL A 29 1.69 -13.43 -8.24
CA VAL A 29 1.63 -11.96 -8.19
C VAL A 29 2.10 -11.34 -9.52
N ARG A 30 3.10 -11.92 -10.18
CA ARG A 30 3.53 -11.47 -11.53
C ARG A 30 2.44 -11.67 -12.58
N GLN A 31 1.70 -12.76 -12.51
CA GLN A 31 0.54 -12.98 -13.38
C GLN A 31 -0.57 -11.97 -13.05
N LEU A 32 -0.84 -11.73 -11.76
CA LEU A 32 -1.85 -10.76 -11.31
C LEU A 32 -1.58 -9.37 -11.88
N ILE A 33 -0.34 -8.88 -11.75
CA ILE A 33 0.11 -7.60 -12.32
C ILE A 33 -0.18 -7.50 -13.82
N LYS A 34 0.11 -8.56 -14.59
CA LYS A 34 -0.18 -8.57 -16.03
C LYS A 34 -1.67 -8.45 -16.32
N VAL A 35 -2.49 -9.17 -15.56
CA VAL A 35 -3.95 -9.23 -15.75
C VAL A 35 -4.66 -7.94 -15.33
N ILE A 36 -4.12 -7.19 -14.37
CA ILE A 36 -4.72 -5.93 -13.91
C ILE A 36 -4.08 -4.68 -14.54
N SER A 37 -3.11 -4.85 -15.45
CA SER A 37 -2.38 -3.72 -16.06
C SER A 37 -3.27 -2.76 -16.88
N ASP A 38 -4.44 -3.22 -17.31
CA ASP A 38 -5.47 -2.46 -18.02
C ASP A 38 -6.75 -2.30 -17.17
N THR A 39 -6.67 -2.51 -15.85
CA THR A 39 -7.73 -2.18 -14.90
C THR A 39 -7.67 -0.71 -14.52
N ASN A 40 -8.80 -0.11 -14.17
CA ASN A 40 -8.86 1.27 -13.68
C ASN A 40 -8.00 1.43 -12.41
N ASP A 41 -7.11 2.43 -12.42
CA ASP A 41 -6.19 2.70 -11.31
C ASP A 41 -6.90 2.89 -9.96
N GLU A 42 -8.10 3.47 -9.92
CA GLU A 42 -8.87 3.65 -8.68
C GLU A 42 -9.29 2.30 -8.08
N ILE A 43 -9.63 1.32 -8.92
CA ILE A 43 -9.91 -0.05 -8.46
C ILE A 43 -8.64 -0.69 -7.89
N ILE A 44 -7.50 -0.45 -8.55
CA ILE A 44 -6.21 -0.99 -8.12
C ILE A 44 -5.82 -0.40 -6.77
N ILE A 45 -5.86 0.92 -6.63
CA ILE A 45 -5.54 1.63 -5.40
C ILE A 45 -6.46 1.19 -4.27
N GLU A 46 -7.78 1.19 -4.48
CA GLU A 46 -8.69 0.78 -3.41
C GLU A 46 -8.47 -0.67 -2.95
N GLY A 47 -8.21 -1.59 -3.87
CA GLY A 47 -7.90 -2.98 -3.51
C GLY A 47 -6.58 -3.10 -2.75
N ILE A 48 -5.58 -2.29 -3.10
CA ILE A 48 -4.30 -2.23 -2.39
C ILE A 48 -4.46 -1.63 -0.99
N LEU A 49 -5.20 -0.52 -0.86
CA LEU A 49 -5.44 0.12 0.43
C LEU A 49 -6.15 -0.82 1.40
N LYS A 50 -7.12 -1.61 0.92
CA LYS A 50 -7.76 -2.68 1.72
C LYS A 50 -6.76 -3.69 2.28
N VAL A 51 -5.74 -4.08 1.51
CA VAL A 51 -4.66 -4.97 1.98
C VAL A 51 -3.81 -4.29 3.07
N PHE A 52 -3.52 -3.00 2.92
CA PHE A 52 -2.79 -2.23 3.94
C PHE A 52 -3.63 -1.94 5.20
N GLU A 53 -4.95 -1.85 5.06
CA GLU A 53 -5.94 -1.71 6.14
C GLU A 53 -6.21 -3.04 6.87
N GLY A 54 -5.86 -4.17 6.25
CA GLY A 54 -6.05 -5.51 6.78
C GLY A 54 -5.48 -5.64 8.19
N LYS A 55 -6.34 -5.98 9.16
CA LYS A 55 -5.96 -6.11 10.56
C LYS A 55 -4.87 -7.18 10.75
N ASN A 56 -4.04 -7.00 11.78
CA ASN A 56 -2.93 -7.88 12.24
C ASN A 56 -3.30 -9.34 12.58
N ASN A 57 -4.52 -9.80 12.29
CA ASN A 57 -5.01 -11.12 12.63
C ASN A 57 -4.53 -12.21 11.64
N ARG A 58 -3.98 -11.80 10.49
CA ARG A 58 -3.34 -12.70 9.53
C ARG A 58 -1.87 -12.85 9.86
N THR A 59 -1.39 -14.08 9.96
CA THR A 59 0.04 -14.39 10.13
C THR A 59 0.89 -14.00 8.93
N THR A 60 0.26 -13.71 7.78
CA THR A 60 0.88 -13.40 6.49
C THR A 60 0.86 -11.91 6.14
N ILE A 61 0.60 -11.02 7.12
CA ILE A 61 0.38 -9.59 6.84
C ILE A 61 1.55 -8.94 6.11
N TYR A 62 2.79 -9.35 6.41
CA TYR A 62 3.97 -8.85 5.73
C TYR A 62 3.97 -9.26 4.25
N GLU A 63 3.74 -10.54 3.95
CA GLU A 63 3.68 -11.05 2.58
C GLU A 63 2.52 -10.46 1.79
N ASP A 64 1.36 -10.26 2.43
CA ASP A 64 0.18 -9.65 1.84
C ASP A 64 0.50 -8.22 1.39
N GLN A 65 1.03 -7.40 2.28
CA GLN A 65 1.43 -6.02 1.97
C GLN A 65 2.63 -5.95 1.03
N LYS A 66 3.57 -6.90 1.08
CA LYS A 66 4.68 -6.98 0.13
C LYS A 66 4.21 -7.22 -1.30
N ASN A 67 3.23 -8.11 -1.49
CA ASN A 67 2.63 -8.33 -2.81
C ASN A 67 1.88 -7.08 -3.29
N ALA A 68 1.13 -6.40 -2.40
CA ALA A 68 0.47 -5.15 -2.73
C ALA A 68 1.48 -4.04 -3.09
N GLY A 69 2.58 -3.92 -2.34
CA GLY A 69 3.68 -3.02 -2.61
C GLY A 69 4.35 -3.28 -3.97
N LEU A 70 4.54 -4.56 -4.33
CA LEU A 70 5.05 -4.92 -5.65
C LEU A 70 4.12 -4.44 -6.78
N ILE A 71 2.81 -4.49 -6.58
CA ILE A 71 1.83 -3.95 -7.56
C ILE A 71 1.97 -2.43 -7.66
N LEU A 72 2.03 -1.70 -6.53
CA LEU A 72 2.26 -0.24 -6.51
C LEU A 72 3.52 0.15 -7.29
N LYS A 73 4.63 -0.53 -6.99
CA LYS A 73 5.93 -0.27 -7.63
C LYS A 73 5.92 -0.57 -9.13
N THR A 74 5.21 -1.62 -9.55
CA THR A 74 5.26 -2.07 -10.95
C THR A 74 4.31 -1.29 -11.85
N LEU A 75 3.10 -0.99 -11.38
CA LEU A 75 2.07 -0.33 -12.18
C LEU A 75 2.01 1.18 -11.95
N ASN A 76 2.49 1.66 -10.80
CA ASN A 76 2.40 3.06 -10.38
C ASN A 76 1.01 3.71 -10.62
N PRO A 77 -0.08 3.05 -10.16
CA PRO A 77 -1.44 3.51 -10.44
C PRO A 77 -1.70 4.89 -9.84
N LYS A 78 -2.51 5.70 -10.52
CA LYS A 78 -2.89 7.06 -10.11
C LYS A 78 -4.24 7.08 -9.42
N THR A 79 -4.41 7.97 -8.45
CA THR A 79 -5.70 8.16 -7.76
C THR A 79 -5.97 9.63 -7.52
N LYS A 80 -7.25 9.97 -7.42
CA LYS A 80 -7.73 11.29 -6.98
C LYS A 80 -7.71 11.47 -5.47
N MET A 81 -7.48 10.42 -4.69
CA MET A 81 -7.36 10.52 -3.23
C MET A 81 -6.21 11.46 -2.83
N SER A 82 -6.35 12.15 -1.70
CA SER A 82 -5.25 12.91 -1.13
C SER A 82 -4.26 11.99 -0.41
N ALA A 83 -2.98 12.37 -0.36
CA ALA A 83 -1.98 11.66 0.43
C ALA A 83 -2.37 11.55 1.91
N GLU A 84 -3.04 12.58 2.45
CA GLU A 84 -3.57 12.59 3.82
C GLU A 84 -4.60 11.49 4.04
N SER A 85 -5.59 11.37 3.13
CA SER A 85 -6.61 10.33 3.21
C SER A 85 -6.01 8.93 3.14
N ILE A 86 -5.00 8.72 2.27
CA ILE A 86 -4.29 7.44 2.18
C ILE A 86 -3.56 7.12 3.48
N LEU A 87 -2.80 8.09 4.02
CA LEU A 87 -2.03 7.89 5.24
C LEU A 87 -2.94 7.57 6.44
N HIS A 88 -4.07 8.25 6.59
CA HIS A 88 -5.04 7.92 7.64
C HIS A 88 -5.57 6.49 7.55
N ARG A 89 -5.76 5.95 6.35
CA ARG A 89 -6.24 4.57 6.15
C ARG A 89 -5.19 3.54 6.53
N VAL A 90 -3.94 3.78 6.15
CA VAL A 90 -2.90 2.74 6.18
C VAL A 90 -1.97 2.83 7.37
N LEU A 91 -1.79 4.00 8.01
CA LEU A 91 -0.78 4.18 9.06
C LEU A 91 -0.96 3.16 10.20
N GLU A 92 -2.17 2.93 10.70
CA GLU A 92 -2.39 2.00 11.81
C GLU A 92 -1.89 0.58 11.52
N ASN A 93 -1.99 0.09 10.27
CA ASN A 93 -1.75 -1.32 9.91
C ASN A 93 -0.59 -1.55 8.92
N TRP A 94 0.00 -0.49 8.36
CA TRP A 94 1.15 -0.58 7.46
C TRP A 94 2.36 -1.22 8.13
N ASN A 95 2.96 -2.20 7.45
CA ASN A 95 4.19 -2.85 7.85
C ASN A 95 5.39 -1.99 7.40
N LYS A 96 6.16 -1.49 8.36
CA LYS A 96 7.30 -0.58 8.15
C LYS A 96 8.40 -1.12 7.22
N SER A 97 8.44 -2.43 7.00
CA SER A 97 9.39 -3.10 6.09
C SER A 97 8.91 -3.12 4.63
N VAL A 98 7.71 -2.62 4.34
CA VAL A 98 7.16 -2.48 2.98
C VAL A 98 7.38 -1.04 2.52
N GLU A 99 8.54 -0.81 1.92
CA GLU A 99 9.01 0.52 1.47
C GLU A 99 8.30 1.05 0.21
N GLU A 100 7.63 0.16 -0.53
CA GLU A 100 6.98 0.52 -1.79
C GLU A 100 5.85 1.54 -1.61
N LEU A 101 5.14 1.51 -0.47
CA LEU A 101 4.10 2.48 -0.16
C LEU A 101 4.68 3.91 -0.02
N PRO A 102 5.69 4.18 0.84
CA PRO A 102 6.34 5.49 0.89
C PRO A 102 6.86 5.95 -0.47
N PHE A 103 7.54 5.08 -1.23
CA PHE A 103 8.08 5.48 -2.53
C PHE A 103 6.99 5.78 -3.56
N TRP A 104 5.91 5.00 -3.60
CA TRP A 104 4.75 5.28 -4.43
C TRP A 104 4.10 6.62 -4.06
N LEU A 105 3.93 6.92 -2.77
CA LEU A 105 3.44 8.22 -2.31
C LEU A 105 4.32 9.36 -2.83
N ARG A 106 5.65 9.21 -2.76
CA ARG A 106 6.59 10.23 -3.24
C ARG A 106 6.45 10.48 -4.74
N GLU A 107 6.37 9.42 -5.52
CA GLU A 107 6.23 9.52 -6.98
C GLU A 107 4.91 10.14 -7.43
N ASN A 108 3.83 9.96 -6.65
CA ASN A 108 2.51 10.43 -7.03
C ASN A 108 2.18 11.84 -6.53
N TYR A 109 2.67 12.22 -5.36
CA TYR A 109 2.32 13.51 -4.72
C TYR A 109 3.48 14.50 -4.66
N GLY A 110 4.71 14.02 -4.79
CA GLY A 110 5.93 14.83 -4.65
C GLY A 110 6.28 15.17 -3.19
N ASN A 111 7.56 15.51 -2.97
CA ASN A 111 8.12 15.74 -1.64
C ASN A 111 7.44 16.88 -0.89
N GLU A 112 7.16 18.01 -1.55
CA GLU A 112 6.57 19.20 -0.90
C GLU A 112 5.16 18.93 -0.38
N THR A 113 4.35 18.23 -1.17
CA THR A 113 3.00 17.83 -0.76
C THR A 113 3.06 16.90 0.43
N LEU A 114 3.92 15.87 0.36
CA LEU A 114 4.09 14.93 1.47
C LEU A 114 4.62 15.59 2.73
N LYS A 115 5.57 16.53 2.64
CA LYS A 115 6.07 17.28 3.80
C LYS A 115 4.92 18.01 4.51
N ARG A 116 4.08 18.73 3.75
CA ARG A 116 2.90 19.42 4.31
C ARG A 116 1.90 18.45 4.92
N THR A 117 1.60 17.35 4.23
CA THR A 117 0.68 16.32 4.73
C THR A 117 1.18 15.69 6.03
N ILE A 118 2.46 15.36 6.13
CA ILE A 118 3.03 14.76 7.34
C ILE A 118 2.94 15.74 8.51
N ILE A 119 3.31 17.02 8.31
CA ILE A 119 3.17 18.05 9.35
C ILE A 119 1.70 18.19 9.79
N ALA A 120 0.76 18.16 8.86
CA ALA A 120 -0.66 18.22 9.18
C ALA A 120 -1.10 17.02 10.05
N ILE A 121 -0.67 15.81 9.70
CA ILE A 121 -0.98 14.58 10.47
C ILE A 121 -0.30 14.58 11.85
N GLU A 122 0.94 15.06 11.97
CA GLU A 122 1.64 15.17 13.26
C GLU A 122 0.96 16.10 14.26
N ASN A 123 0.21 17.10 13.78
CA ASN A 123 -0.56 18.01 14.63
C ASN A 123 -1.90 17.41 15.09
N GLN A 124 -2.25 16.20 14.63
CA GLN A 124 -3.45 15.48 15.07
C GLN A 124 -3.12 14.55 16.23
N LYS A 125 -4.16 14.01 16.88
CA LYS A 125 -4.01 13.02 17.94
C LYS A 125 -3.80 11.63 17.32
N LEU A 126 -2.54 11.20 17.26
CA LEU A 126 -2.15 9.87 16.79
C LEU A 126 -2.04 8.88 17.96
N SER A 127 -2.18 7.59 17.66
CA SER A 127 -1.76 6.53 18.56
C SER A 127 -0.23 6.37 18.51
N THR A 128 0.36 5.77 19.56
CA THR A 128 1.80 5.48 19.60
C THR A 128 2.27 4.62 18.42
N ILE A 129 1.40 3.75 17.89
CA ILE A 129 1.70 2.92 16.71
C ILE A 129 1.77 3.79 15.44
N GLU A 130 0.79 4.68 15.25
CA GLU A 130 0.77 5.58 14.11
C GLU A 130 1.93 6.58 14.15
N GLU A 131 2.29 7.08 15.33
CA GLU A 131 3.44 7.97 15.52
C GLU A 131 4.75 7.29 15.08
N ASP A 132 5.04 6.09 15.58
CA ASP A 132 6.24 5.30 15.24
C ASP A 132 6.32 5.01 13.73
N LYS A 133 5.18 4.68 13.11
CA LYS A 133 5.10 4.44 11.68
C LYS A 133 5.26 5.72 10.87
N LEU A 134 4.69 6.83 11.31
CA LEU A 134 4.88 8.13 10.67
C LEU A 134 6.35 8.58 10.73
N GLN A 135 7.04 8.34 11.84
CA GLN A 135 8.50 8.57 11.93
C GLN A 135 9.27 7.72 10.91
N THR A 136 8.88 6.45 10.76
CA THR A 136 9.54 5.55 9.80
C THR A 136 9.24 5.92 8.36
N LEU A 137 8.01 6.38 8.06
CA LEU A 137 7.64 6.94 6.77
C LEU A 137 8.52 8.15 6.43
N LYS A 138 8.72 9.09 7.37
CA LYS A 138 9.63 10.23 7.18
C LYS A 138 11.05 9.80 6.85
N TRP A 139 11.56 8.79 7.57
CA TRP A 139 12.90 8.25 7.32
C TRP A 139 13.02 7.69 5.90
N TRP A 140 12.08 6.86 5.45
CA TRP A 140 12.07 6.31 4.09
C TRP A 140 11.99 7.41 3.02
N LEU A 141 11.22 8.45 3.28
CA LEU A 141 11.05 9.58 2.36
C LEU A 141 12.24 10.56 2.39
N GLY A 142 13.15 10.45 3.36
CA GLY A 142 14.22 11.43 3.59
C GLY A 142 13.70 12.82 3.96
N ILE A 143 12.48 12.92 4.48
CA ILE A 143 11.85 14.20 4.82
C ILE A 143 12.40 14.66 6.17
N LYS A 144 13.16 15.76 6.13
CA LYS A 144 13.53 16.53 7.31
C LYS A 144 12.49 17.63 7.48
N ILE A 145 11.78 17.60 8.61
CA ILE A 145 10.76 18.59 8.94
C ILE A 145 11.44 19.81 9.52
#